data_AF-A0A939C7I7-F1
#
_entry.id   AF-A0A939C7I7-F1
#
_cell.length_a   1.000
_cell.length_b   1.000
_cell.length_c   1.000
_cell.angle_alpha   90.00
_cell.angle_beta   90.00
_cell.angle_gamma   90.00
#
_symmetry.space_group_name_H-M   'P 1'
#
loop_
_entity.id
_entity.type
_entity.pdbx_description
1 polymer ?
#
loop_
_entity_poly.entity_id
_entity_poly.type
_entity_poly.pdbx_seq_one_letter_code
_entity_poly.pdbx_strand_id
1 'polypeptide(L)'
;MIYRLGGKLVLPAVIVGSMLPDLEIPFMVLLFGIDVPTHLILHSIIGSLTVGTLLATGITVFVYPRLTSAVFPVDKLKVKEKCRFSLTLVFSSAIGCLSHALLDVTNHTYNPVFWPFLDSTETPSPFVPLLGGAQTASLLVHALMIVLFVGLFARKRENFWQHLLVE
;
A
#
# COMPACT_ATOMS: atom_id res chain seq x y z
N MET A 1 -7.71 2.96 8.39
CA MET A 1 -7.75 4.34 8.94
C MET A 1 -8.11 5.39 7.87
N ILE A 2 -7.72 5.22 6.61
CA ILE A 2 -7.95 6.17 5.51
C ILE A 2 -9.41 6.18 4.96
N TYR A 3 -10.20 5.12 5.13
CA TYR A 3 -11.59 4.99 4.66
C TYR A 3 -12.58 6.08 5.17
N ARG A 4 -12.25 6.82 6.23
CA ARG A 4 -13.17 7.77 6.88
C ARG A 4 -13.04 9.24 6.43
N LEU A 5 -12.12 9.58 5.53
CA LEU A 5 -11.95 10.96 5.06
C LEU A 5 -12.79 11.22 3.80
N GLY A 6 -14.05 11.64 4.00
CA GLY A 6 -14.81 12.50 3.09
C GLY A 6 -15.35 11.93 1.76
N GLY A 7 -14.85 10.80 1.28
CA GLY A 7 -15.39 10.05 0.15
C GLY A 7 -15.40 8.55 0.46
N LYS A 8 -16.38 7.79 -0.04
CA LYS A 8 -16.42 6.33 0.16
C LYS A 8 -15.26 5.69 -0.62
N LEU A 9 -14.07 5.63 -0.02
CA LEU A 9 -12.94 4.91 -0.60
C LEU A 9 -13.30 3.44 -0.78
N VAL A 10 -12.77 2.83 -1.85
CA VAL A 10 -12.95 1.42 -2.14
C VAL A 10 -11.82 0.67 -1.44
N LEU A 11 -12.13 0.01 -0.32
CA LEU A 11 -11.15 -0.68 0.52
C LEU A 11 -10.23 -1.64 -0.27
N PRO A 12 -10.75 -2.53 -1.15
CA PRO A 12 -9.91 -3.38 -2.00
C PRO A 12 -8.84 -2.62 -2.79
N ALA A 13 -9.19 -1.47 -3.37
CA ALA A 13 -8.26 -0.65 -4.13
C ALA A 13 -7.21 0.01 -3.26
N VAL A 14 -7.58 0.47 -2.06
CA VAL A 14 -6.61 1.00 -1.09
C VAL A 14 -5.62 -0.10 -0.67
N ILE A 15 -6.11 -1.31 -0.38
CA ILE A 15 -5.28 -2.47 0.01
C ILE A 15 -4.29 -2.79 -1.11
N VAL A 16 -4.79 -3.03 -2.32
CA VAL A 16 -3.92 -3.37 -3.46
C VAL A 16 -2.93 -2.25 -3.74
N GLY A 17 -3.39 -0.99 -3.77
CA GLY A 17 -2.52 0.16 -3.97
C GLY A 17 -1.43 0.28 -2.90
N SER A 18 -1.75 0.00 -1.62
CA SER A 18 -0.77 0.07 -0.54
C SER A 18 0.21 -1.10 -0.47
N MET A 19 -0.08 -2.21 -1.15
CA MET A 19 0.80 -3.40 -1.16
C MET A 19 1.59 -3.53 -2.46
N LEU A 20 1.11 -2.88 -3.54
CA LEU A 20 1.72 -2.99 -4.86
C LEU A 20 3.16 -2.45 -4.93
N PRO A 21 3.52 -1.31 -4.30
CA PRO A 21 4.89 -0.79 -4.36
C PRO A 21 5.93 -1.83 -3.93
N ASP A 22 5.72 -2.50 -2.79
CA ASP A 22 6.60 -3.57 -2.30
C ASP A 22 6.74 -4.76 -3.27
N LEU A 23 5.75 -5.01 -4.12
CA LEU A 23 5.86 -6.09 -5.10
C LEU A 23 6.95 -5.82 -6.14
N GLU A 24 7.44 -4.59 -6.30
CA GLU A 24 8.58 -4.32 -7.18
C GLU A 24 9.87 -4.97 -6.67
N ILE A 25 10.04 -5.14 -5.35
CA ILE A 25 11.27 -5.67 -4.74
C ILE A 25 11.57 -7.11 -5.19
N PRO A 26 10.66 -8.10 -5.06
CA PRO A 26 10.93 -9.46 -5.54
C PRO A 26 11.29 -9.53 -7.03
N PHE A 27 10.64 -8.73 -7.87
CA PHE A 27 10.97 -8.69 -9.31
C PHE A 27 12.35 -8.11 -9.56
N MET A 28 12.73 -7.07 -8.82
CA MET A 28 14.07 -6.49 -8.92
C MET A 28 15.16 -7.47 -8.48
N VAL A 29 14.97 -8.14 -7.35
CA VAL A 29 15.92 -9.15 -6.85
C VAL A 29 16.08 -10.27 -7.88
N LEU A 30 14.98 -10.71 -8.51
CA LEU A 30 15.01 -11.75 -9.54
C LEU A 30 15.74 -11.30 -10.81
N LEU A 31 15.54 -10.06 -11.26
CA LEU A 31 16.07 -9.56 -12.54
C LEU A 31 17.50 -9.00 -12.44
N PHE A 32 17.84 -8.39 -11.31
CA PHE A 32 19.05 -7.59 -11.15
C PHE A 32 19.93 -8.01 -9.96
N GLY A 33 19.46 -8.92 -9.10
CA GLY A 33 20.19 -9.39 -7.92
C GLY A 33 19.96 -8.53 -6.67
N ILE A 34 20.77 -8.77 -5.62
CA ILE A 34 20.59 -8.19 -4.28
C ILE A 34 21.23 -6.80 -4.08
N ASP A 35 22.09 -6.37 -5.00
CA ASP A 35 22.88 -5.13 -4.88
C ASP A 35 22.24 -3.92 -5.57
N VAL A 36 20.95 -4.00 -5.90
CA VAL A 36 20.21 -2.97 -6.66
C VAL A 36 19.36 -2.14 -5.69
N PRO A 37 19.16 -0.83 -5.93
CA PRO A 37 18.29 -0.01 -5.10
C PRO A 37 16.92 -0.67 -4.93
N THR A 38 16.50 -0.85 -3.68
CA THR A 38 15.27 -1.58 -3.34
C THR A 38 13.99 -0.75 -3.52
N HIS A 39 14.09 0.50 -3.95
CA HIS A 39 12.96 1.39 -4.18
C HIS A 39 13.16 2.11 -5.52
N LEU A 40 12.24 1.93 -6.45
CA LEU A 40 12.29 2.52 -7.79
C LEU A 40 11.04 3.37 -8.05
N ILE A 41 10.34 3.07 -9.15
CA ILE A 41 9.35 3.94 -9.74
C ILE A 41 8.11 3.99 -8.84
N LEU A 42 7.67 2.86 -8.27
CA LEU A 42 6.42 2.81 -7.52
C LEU A 42 6.49 3.58 -6.19
N HIS A 43 7.67 3.74 -5.61
CA HIS A 43 7.89 4.52 -4.39
C HIS A 43 8.06 6.03 -4.65
N SER A 44 7.98 6.49 -5.90
CA SER A 44 7.95 7.93 -6.24
C SER A 44 6.51 8.47 -6.31
N ILE A 45 6.30 9.77 -6.08
CA ILE A 45 4.97 10.39 -6.20
C ILE A 45 4.43 10.21 -7.63
N ILE A 46 5.26 10.47 -8.64
CA ILE A 46 4.85 10.36 -10.05
C ILE A 46 4.53 8.91 -10.37
N GLY A 47 5.43 7.97 -10.05
CA GLY A 47 5.22 6.56 -10.36
C GLY A 47 4.04 5.96 -9.59
N SER A 48 3.86 6.30 -8.30
CA SER A 48 2.68 5.95 -7.51
C SER A 48 1.38 6.44 -8.15
N LEU A 49 1.31 7.72 -8.51
CA LEU A 49 0.08 8.31 -9.06
C LEU A 49 -0.21 7.89 -10.51
N THR A 50 0.80 7.45 -11.26
CA THR A 50 0.65 7.02 -12.66
C THR A 50 0.65 5.49 -12.78
N VAL A 51 1.82 4.88 -12.94
CA VAL A 51 2.01 3.44 -13.17
C VAL A 51 1.42 2.63 -12.01
N GLY A 52 1.69 3.02 -10.77
CA GLY A 52 1.16 2.39 -9.57
C GLY A 52 -0.37 2.39 -9.56
N THR A 53 -1.00 3.55 -9.74
CA THR A 53 -2.48 3.66 -9.83
C THR A 53 -3.06 2.77 -10.91
N LEU A 54 -2.46 2.76 -12.11
CA LEU A 54 -2.94 1.96 -13.25
C LEU A 54 -2.87 0.46 -12.93
N LEU A 55 -1.72 -0.01 -12.46
CA LEU A 55 -1.50 -1.41 -12.09
C LEU A 55 -2.40 -1.82 -10.92
N ALA A 56 -2.48 -1.00 -9.86
CA ALA A 56 -3.31 -1.28 -8.70
C ALA A 56 -4.79 -1.35 -9.07
N THR A 57 -5.25 -0.45 -9.94
CA THR A 57 -6.62 -0.49 -10.50
C THR A 57 -6.86 -1.79 -11.25
N GLY A 58 -5.96 -2.17 -12.16
CA GLY A 58 -6.07 -3.40 -12.94
C GLY A 58 -6.09 -4.65 -12.05
N ILE A 59 -5.16 -4.74 -11.11
CA ILE A 59 -5.08 -5.86 -10.14
C ILE A 59 -6.34 -5.91 -9.28
N THR A 60 -6.85 -4.77 -8.81
CA THR A 60 -8.09 -4.71 -8.01
C THR A 60 -9.29 -5.19 -8.82
N VAL A 61 -9.43 -4.81 -10.08
CA VAL A 61 -10.58 -5.19 -10.91
C VAL A 61 -10.52 -6.66 -11.35
N PHE A 62 -9.34 -7.13 -11.75
CA PHE A 62 -9.19 -8.43 -12.42
C PHE A 62 -8.66 -9.54 -11.50
N VAL A 63 -7.76 -9.25 -10.57
CA VAL A 63 -7.05 -10.29 -9.80
C VAL A 63 -7.65 -10.43 -8.40
N TYR A 64 -7.78 -9.31 -7.69
CA TYR A 64 -8.24 -9.29 -6.29
C TYR A 64 -9.55 -10.05 -6.05
N PRO A 65 -10.62 -9.92 -6.86
CA PRO A 65 -11.90 -10.57 -6.56
C PRO A 65 -11.79 -12.09 -6.66
N ARG A 66 -10.97 -12.58 -7.61
CA ARG A 66 -10.74 -14.00 -7.83
C ARG A 66 -9.91 -14.59 -6.69
N LEU A 67 -8.80 -13.94 -6.35
CA LEU A 67 -7.88 -14.40 -5.32
C LEU A 67 -8.55 -14.36 -3.94
N THR A 68 -9.12 -13.23 -3.56
CA THR A 68 -9.72 -13.03 -2.23
C THR A 68 -10.89 -13.98 -1.99
N SER A 69 -11.75 -14.19 -3.00
CA SER A 69 -12.88 -15.12 -2.91
C SER A 69 -12.51 -16.61 -2.93
N ALA A 70 -11.27 -16.93 -3.35
CA ALA A 70 -10.76 -18.30 -3.37
C ALA A 70 -10.08 -18.67 -2.04
N VAL A 71 -9.41 -17.71 -1.41
CA VAL A 71 -8.60 -17.93 -0.20
C VAL A 71 -9.38 -17.66 1.07
N PHE A 72 -10.28 -16.67 1.07
CA PHE A 72 -10.98 -16.21 2.28
C PHE A 72 -12.49 -16.50 2.23
N PRO A 73 -13.12 -16.74 3.39
CA PRO A 73 -14.56 -16.94 3.49
C PRO A 73 -15.31 -15.59 3.40
N VAL A 74 -15.35 -15.01 2.19
CA VAL A 74 -16.03 -13.74 1.88
C VAL A 74 -17.09 -13.93 0.80
N ASP A 75 -18.06 -13.03 0.74
CA ASP A 75 -19.11 -13.08 -0.29
C ASP A 75 -18.54 -12.68 -1.65
N LYS A 76 -18.48 -13.65 -2.57
CA LYS A 76 -17.91 -13.49 -3.92
C LYS A 76 -18.61 -12.42 -4.76
N LEU A 77 -19.94 -12.33 -4.67
CA LEU A 77 -20.71 -11.35 -5.42
C LEU A 77 -20.41 -9.94 -4.89
N LYS A 78 -20.35 -9.81 -3.57
CA LYS A 78 -20.03 -8.54 -2.91
C LYS A 78 -18.60 -8.08 -3.21
N VAL A 79 -17.61 -8.96 -3.21
CA VAL A 79 -16.23 -8.60 -3.60
C VAL A 79 -16.20 -8.13 -5.05
N LYS A 80 -16.87 -8.86 -5.96
CA LYS A 80 -16.93 -8.49 -7.39
C LYS A 80 -17.57 -7.13 -7.61
N GLU A 81 -18.64 -6.82 -6.88
CA GLU A 81 -19.31 -5.52 -6.96
C GLU A 81 -18.40 -4.38 -6.47
N LYS A 82 -17.76 -4.55 -5.31
CA LYS A 82 -16.84 -3.55 -4.75
C LYS A 82 -15.63 -3.29 -5.64
N CYS A 83 -15.17 -4.30 -6.35
CA CYS A 83 -14.03 -4.21 -7.25
C CYS A 83 -14.40 -3.82 -8.68
N ARG A 84 -15.66 -3.44 -8.96
CA ARG A 84 -16.06 -2.95 -10.28
C ARG A 84 -15.36 -1.63 -10.58
N PHE A 85 -14.84 -1.51 -11.80
CA PHE A 85 -14.16 -0.30 -12.26
C PHE A 85 -15.04 0.94 -12.05
N SER A 86 -14.46 1.97 -11.46
CA SER A 86 -15.07 3.28 -11.23
C SER A 86 -13.99 4.32 -10.95
N LEU A 87 -14.29 5.61 -11.15
CA LEU A 87 -13.35 6.68 -10.81
C LEU A 87 -12.98 6.68 -9.33
N THR A 88 -13.92 6.33 -8.45
CA THR A 88 -13.66 6.19 -7.01
C THR A 88 -12.66 5.06 -6.73
N LEU A 89 -12.71 3.95 -7.47
CA LEU A 89 -11.74 2.86 -7.36
C LEU A 89 -10.35 3.31 -7.83
N VAL A 90 -10.26 4.04 -8.94
CA VAL A 90 -8.99 4.61 -9.44
C VAL A 90 -8.39 5.57 -8.41
N PHE A 91 -9.19 6.49 -7.87
CA PHE A 91 -8.76 7.43 -6.84
C PHE A 91 -8.34 6.72 -5.54
N SER A 92 -9.06 5.67 -5.15
CA SER A 92 -8.70 4.84 -3.99
C SER A 92 -7.39 4.09 -4.20
N SER A 93 -7.12 3.62 -5.42
CA SER A 93 -5.86 2.97 -5.79
C SER A 93 -4.70 3.97 -5.70
N ALA A 94 -4.88 5.17 -6.22
CA ALA A 94 -3.88 6.25 -6.13
C ALA A 94 -3.57 6.62 -4.69
N ILE A 95 -4.60 6.75 -3.84
CA ILE A 95 -4.43 6.97 -2.40
C ILE A 95 -3.67 5.81 -1.76
N GLY A 96 -3.97 4.56 -2.10
CA GLY A 96 -3.26 3.39 -1.59
C GLY A 96 -1.76 3.46 -1.89
N CYS A 97 -1.39 3.66 -3.17
CA CYS A 97 0.00 3.77 -3.61
C CYS A 97 0.72 4.93 -2.90
N LEU A 98 0.12 6.12 -2.92
CA LEU A 98 0.72 7.30 -2.30
C LEU A 98 0.87 7.15 -0.79
N SER A 99 -0.10 6.52 -0.12
CA SER A 99 -0.03 6.29 1.32
C SER A 99 1.13 5.36 1.70
N HIS A 100 1.41 4.34 0.87
CA HIS A 100 2.57 3.47 1.07
C HIS A 100 3.87 4.25 0.88
N ALA A 101 4.03 4.93 -0.27
CA ALA A 101 5.23 5.72 -0.56
C ALA A 101 5.53 6.76 0.54
N LEU A 102 4.50 7.42 1.08
CA LEU A 102 4.64 8.38 2.18
C LEU A 102 4.94 7.71 3.53
N LEU A 103 4.38 6.53 3.80
CA LEU A 103 4.69 5.77 5.01
C LEU A 103 6.16 5.36 5.05
N ASP A 104 6.71 4.98 3.90
CA ASP A 104 8.12 4.59 3.80
C ASP A 104 9.10 5.71 4.11
N VAL A 105 8.72 6.97 3.86
CA VAL A 105 9.52 8.12 4.30
C VAL A 105 9.71 8.10 5.82
N THR A 106 8.80 7.52 6.59
CA THR A 106 8.94 7.43 8.05
C THR A 106 9.81 6.25 8.52
N ASN A 107 10.06 5.27 7.66
CA ASN A 107 10.75 4.01 7.99
C ASN A 107 12.17 3.91 7.44
N HIS A 108 12.42 4.52 6.28
CA HIS A 108 13.67 4.38 5.55
C HIS A 108 14.52 5.65 5.64
N THR A 109 15.84 5.48 5.68
CA THR A 109 16.79 6.60 5.74
C THR A 109 16.68 7.53 4.54
N TYR A 110 16.25 7.00 3.41
CA TYR A 110 16.00 7.70 2.15
C TYR A 110 14.76 7.11 1.47
N ASN A 111 14.14 7.87 0.58
CA ASN A 111 13.00 7.38 -0.21
C ASN A 111 12.92 8.16 -1.53
N PRO A 112 12.78 7.49 -2.70
CA PRO A 112 12.77 8.14 -4.02
C PRO A 112 11.46 8.93 -4.32
N VAL A 113 10.90 9.63 -3.33
CA VAL A 113 9.63 10.37 -3.39
C VAL A 113 9.58 11.33 -4.58
N PHE A 114 10.70 12.00 -4.87
CA PHE A 114 10.82 12.99 -5.95
C PHE A 114 11.50 12.46 -7.22
N TRP A 115 11.74 11.16 -7.32
CA TRP A 115 12.19 10.56 -8.57
C TRP A 115 11.17 10.85 -9.70
N PRO A 116 11.60 11.14 -10.95
CA PRO A 116 12.97 11.07 -11.48
C PRO A 116 13.77 12.38 -11.35
N PHE A 117 13.31 13.38 -10.59
CA PHE A 117 13.98 14.67 -10.53
C PHE A 117 15.16 14.69 -9.54
N LEU A 118 15.08 13.89 -8.48
CA LEU A 118 16.13 13.73 -7.46
C LEU A 118 16.42 12.26 -7.23
N ASP A 119 17.66 11.93 -6.92
CA ASP A 119 18.04 10.59 -6.48
C ASP A 119 17.50 10.31 -5.07
N SER A 120 17.37 9.03 -4.75
CA SER A 120 17.07 8.52 -3.41
C SER A 120 18.02 9.11 -2.34
N THR A 121 19.33 9.17 -2.60
CA THR A 121 20.30 9.71 -1.64
C THR A 121 20.14 11.22 -1.39
N GLU A 122 19.52 11.94 -2.32
CA GLU A 122 19.22 13.37 -2.23
C GLU A 122 17.89 13.65 -1.53
N THR A 123 17.18 12.59 -1.11
CA THR A 123 15.87 12.66 -0.46
C THR A 123 15.89 11.95 0.89
N PRO A 124 16.71 12.42 1.86
CA PRO A 124 16.80 11.83 3.18
C PRO A 124 15.48 12.02 3.95
N SER A 125 15.13 11.01 4.74
CA SER A 125 13.96 11.10 5.62
C SER A 125 14.19 12.13 6.73
N PRO A 126 13.27 13.11 6.91
CA PRO A 126 13.33 14.01 8.05
C PRO A 126 12.90 13.32 9.36
N PHE A 127 12.20 12.18 9.29
CA PHE A 127 11.61 11.51 10.44
C PHE A 127 12.56 10.50 11.07
N VAL A 128 13.36 9.78 10.26
CA VAL A 128 14.25 8.74 10.77
C VAL A 128 15.24 9.26 11.81
N PRO A 129 15.94 10.40 11.61
CA PRO A 129 16.81 10.96 12.65
C PRO A 129 16.03 11.38 13.90
N LEU A 130 14.84 11.96 13.73
CA LEU A 130 13.97 12.42 14.82
C LEU A 130 13.49 11.26 15.71
N LEU A 131 13.22 10.10 15.09
CA LEU A 131 12.75 8.89 15.76
C LEU A 131 13.88 8.03 16.34
N GLY A 132 15.14 8.50 16.29
CA GLY A 132 16.28 7.79 16.88
C GLY A 132 16.92 6.74 15.96
N GLY A 133 16.88 6.97 14.64
CA GLY A 133 17.52 6.13 13.63
C GLY A 133 16.58 5.10 12.99
N ALA A 134 17.05 4.49 11.89
CA ALA A 134 16.21 3.66 11.02
C ALA A 134 15.59 2.45 11.72
N GLN A 135 16.36 1.78 12.58
CA GLN A 135 15.89 0.64 13.36
C GLN A 135 14.76 1.02 14.31
N THR A 136 14.92 2.12 15.05
CA THR A 136 13.92 2.62 16.00
C THR A 136 12.68 3.11 15.27
N ALA A 137 12.85 3.87 14.19
CA ALA A 137 11.74 4.35 13.35
C ALA A 137 10.91 3.19 12.80
N SER A 138 11.57 2.19 12.21
CA SER A 138 10.92 0.98 11.72
C SER A 138 10.19 0.24 12.84
N LEU A 139 10.82 0.03 13.99
CA LEU A 139 10.18 -0.64 15.13
C LEU A 139 8.90 0.08 15.57
N LEU A 140 8.93 1.41 15.65
CA LEU A 140 7.77 2.21 16.06
C LEU A 140 6.61 2.10 15.07
N VAL A 141 6.88 2.18 13.77
CA VAL A 141 5.83 2.07 12.75
C VAL A 141 5.26 0.65 12.72
N HIS A 142 6.10 -0.38 12.78
CA HIS A 142 5.62 -1.77 12.85
C HIS A 142 4.78 -2.01 14.11
N ALA A 143 5.23 -1.53 15.28
CA ALA A 143 4.47 -1.64 16.52
C ALA A 143 3.11 -0.94 16.41
N LEU A 144 3.07 0.27 15.82
CA LEU A 144 1.83 0.99 15.57
C LEU A 144 0.89 0.20 14.64
N MET A 145 1.41 -0.35 13.53
CA MET A 145 0.61 -1.16 12.60
C MET A 145 0.05 -2.41 13.26
N ILE A 146 0.83 -3.10 14.09
CA ILE A 146 0.38 -4.27 14.87
C ILE A 146 -0.74 -3.86 15.84
N VAL A 147 -0.58 -2.77 16.59
CA VAL A 147 -1.61 -2.29 17.53
C VAL A 147 -2.90 -1.94 16.79
N LEU A 148 -2.80 -1.26 15.64
CA LEU A 148 -3.96 -0.93 14.82
C LEU A 148 -4.64 -2.20 14.28
N PHE A 149 -3.87 -3.17 13.81
CA PHE A 149 -4.38 -4.45 13.32
C PHE A 149 -5.10 -5.24 14.42
N VAL A 150 -4.48 -5.39 15.60
CA VAL A 150 -5.08 -6.06 16.76
C VAL A 150 -6.35 -5.34 17.21
N GLY A 151 -6.34 -4.00 17.25
CA GLY A 151 -7.51 -3.20 17.58
C GLY A 151 -8.67 -3.40 16.59
N LEU A 152 -8.37 -3.47 15.28
CA LEU A 152 -9.36 -3.79 14.25
C LEU A 152 -9.92 -5.20 14.42
N PHE A 153 -9.05 -6.19 14.65
CA PHE A 153 -9.43 -7.58 14.88
C PHE A 153 -10.36 -7.72 16.09
N ALA A 154 -9.98 -7.14 17.23
CA ALA A 154 -10.79 -7.18 18.46
C ALA A 154 -12.17 -6.54 18.27
N ARG A 155 -12.26 -5.44 17.50
CA ARG A 155 -13.52 -4.74 17.24
C ARG A 155 -14.42 -5.43 16.21
N LYS A 156 -13.85 -6.15 15.26
CA LYS A 156 -14.54 -6.74 14.09
C LYS A 156 -14.41 -8.26 14.03
N ARG A 157 -14.41 -8.92 15.18
CA ARG A 157 -14.20 -10.37 15.28
C ARG A 157 -15.22 -11.20 14.48
N GLU A 158 -16.48 -10.77 14.44
CA GLU A 158 -17.52 -11.42 13.64
C GLU A 158 -17.42 -10.93 12.19
N ASN A 159 -17.39 -11.87 11.24
CA ASN A 159 -17.15 -11.58 9.82
C ASN A 159 -15.88 -10.76 9.57
N PHE A 160 -14.83 -11.03 10.35
CA PHE A 160 -13.56 -10.30 10.30
C PHE A 160 -13.00 -10.16 8.88
N TRP A 161 -12.93 -11.26 8.12
CA TRP A 161 -12.41 -11.24 6.74
C TRP A 161 -13.21 -10.33 5.82
N GLN A 162 -14.53 -10.29 5.97
CA GLN A 162 -15.39 -9.42 5.17
C GLN A 162 -15.10 -7.95 5.46
N HIS A 163 -14.92 -7.58 6.73
CA HIS A 163 -14.54 -6.22 7.11
C HIS A 163 -13.10 -5.88 6.74
N LEU A 164 -12.17 -6.80 6.89
CA LEU A 164 -10.76 -6.53 6.62
C LEU A 164 -10.50 -6.33 5.12
N LEU A 165 -11.17 -7.11 4.26
CA LEU A 165 -10.81 -7.24 2.84
C LEU A 165 -11.81 -6.55 1.90
N VAL A 166 -12.99 -6.14 2.39
CA VAL A 166 -14.09 -5.67 1.53
C VAL A 166 -14.78 -4.39 2.04
N GLU A 167 -14.89 -4.16 3.36
CA GLU A 167 -15.71 -3.09 3.97
C GLU A 167 -15.06 -2.22 5.05
#